data_AF-A0A9P0FML9-F1
#
_entry.id   AF-A0A9P0FML9-F1
#
_cell.length_a   1.000
_cell.length_b   1.000
_cell.length_c   1.000
_cell.angle_alpha   90.00
_cell.angle_beta   90.00
_cell.angle_gamma   90.00
#
_symmetry.space_group_name_H-M   'P 1'
#
loop_
_entity.id
_entity.type
_entity.pdbx_description
1 polymer ?
#
loop_
_entity_poly.entity_id
_entity_poly.type
_entity_poly.pdbx_seq_one_letter_code
_entity_poly.pdbx_strand_id
1 'polypeptide(L)'
;MYTNLYGWHPMTPTLHKILVHGATVIKYAIVPIGQMSEEAAEARNKNFRLYRQNYSRKFSRTLSNRDVLQRLLLTSDKFVSLSKKSRTQKSSQPFLPETLRLLVPDTPENEEIHGTDNDENLI
;
A
#
# COMPACT_ATOMS: atom_id res chain seq x y z
N MET A 1 -6.84 -6.70 -22.54
CA MET A 1 -8.21 -6.26 -22.17
C MET A 1 -8.41 -4.76 -22.40
N TYR A 2 -7.67 -3.87 -21.70
CA TYR A 2 -7.85 -2.42 -21.80
C TYR A 2 -7.77 -1.86 -23.24
N THR A 3 -6.73 -2.24 -23.98
CA THR A 3 -6.51 -1.80 -25.37
C THR A 3 -7.61 -2.24 -26.35
N ASN A 4 -8.27 -3.37 -26.08
CA ASN A 4 -9.31 -3.92 -26.94
C ASN A 4 -10.67 -3.27 -26.69
N LEU A 5 -10.97 -2.91 -25.43
CA LEU A 5 -12.25 -2.29 -25.04
C LEU A 5 -12.23 -0.75 -25.14
N TYR A 6 -11.07 -0.15 -24.88
CA TYR A 6 -10.90 1.31 -24.76
C TYR A 6 -9.77 1.84 -25.63
N GLY A 7 -9.54 1.26 -26.81
CA GLY A 7 -8.43 1.66 -27.71
C GLY A 7 -8.45 3.13 -28.15
N TRP A 8 -9.60 3.79 -28.06
CA TRP A 8 -9.77 5.22 -28.36
C TRP A 8 -9.22 6.15 -27.26
N HIS A 9 -8.98 5.65 -26.05
CA HIS A 9 -8.45 6.44 -24.93
C HIS A 9 -7.04 5.99 -24.56
N PRO A 10 -6.03 6.87 -24.64
CA PRO A 10 -4.68 6.52 -24.22
C PRO A 10 -4.64 6.30 -22.70
N MET A 11 -3.88 5.28 -22.26
CA MET A 11 -3.70 4.99 -20.84
C MET A 11 -3.08 6.20 -20.11
N THR A 12 -3.62 6.52 -18.94
CA THR A 12 -2.99 7.50 -18.05
C THR A 12 -1.64 6.97 -17.55
N PRO A 13 -0.67 7.85 -17.20
CA PRO A 13 0.62 7.41 -16.68
C PRO A 13 0.52 6.50 -15.45
N THR A 14 -0.51 6.67 -14.61
CA THR A 14 -0.75 5.81 -13.45
C THR A 14 -1.18 4.41 -13.86
N LEU A 15 -2.15 4.28 -14.76
CA LEU A 15 -2.59 2.98 -15.29
C LEU A 15 -1.47 2.26 -16.03
N HIS A 16 -0.72 2.99 -16.86
CA HIS A 16 0.42 2.43 -17.57
C HIS A 16 1.49 1.90 -16.59
N LYS A 17 1.85 2.66 -15.55
CA LYS A 17 2.80 2.20 -14.53
C LYS A 17 2.30 0.94 -13.80
N ILE A 18 1.02 0.86 -13.47
CA ILE A 18 0.45 -0.32 -12.78
C ILE A 18 0.42 -1.54 -13.71
N LEU A 19 -0.14 -1.40 -14.91
CA LEU A 19 -0.39 -2.53 -15.81
C LEU A 19 0.88 -3.01 -16.54
N VAL A 20 1.79 -2.09 -16.90
CA VAL A 20 2.99 -2.42 -17.67
C VAL A 20 4.21 -2.58 -16.76
N HIS A 21 4.37 -1.71 -15.77
CA HIS A 21 5.56 -1.72 -14.90
C HIS A 21 5.32 -2.30 -13.50
N GLY A 22 4.07 -2.68 -13.15
CA GLY A 22 3.72 -3.10 -11.79
C GLY A 22 4.51 -4.33 -11.32
N ALA A 23 4.60 -5.37 -12.15
CA ALA A 23 5.36 -6.59 -11.83
C ALA A 23 6.85 -6.28 -11.59
N THR A 24 7.44 -5.41 -12.42
CA THR A 24 8.83 -4.97 -12.27
C THR A 24 9.03 -4.22 -10.95
N VAL A 25 8.11 -3.33 -10.60
CA VAL A 25 8.16 -2.59 -9.33
C VAL A 25 8.04 -3.54 -8.14
N ILE A 26 7.12 -4.51 -8.18
CA ILE A 26 6.97 -5.53 -7.13
C ILE A 26 8.26 -6.33 -6.97
N LYS A 27 8.88 -6.76 -8.07
CA LYS A 27 10.11 -7.57 -8.07
C LYS A 27 11.31 -6.84 -7.44
N TYR A 28 11.43 -5.54 -7.67
CA TYR A 28 12.57 -4.75 -7.17
C TYR A 28 12.27 -3.96 -5.90
N ALA A 29 11.05 -4.00 -5.38
CA ALA A 29 10.70 -3.34 -4.14
C ALA A 29 11.39 -4.03 -2.94
N ILE A 30 12.06 -3.24 -2.10
CA ILE A 30 12.74 -3.73 -0.89
C ILE A 30 11.72 -4.17 0.18
N VAL A 31 10.55 -3.54 0.19
CA VAL A 31 9.52 -3.66 1.21
C VAL A 31 8.16 -3.78 0.53
N PRO A 32 7.17 -4.48 1.10
CA PRO A 32 5.82 -4.55 0.54
C PRO A 32 5.26 -3.17 0.20
N ILE A 33 4.62 -3.05 -0.98
CA ILE A 33 4.14 -1.77 -1.53
C ILE A 33 3.22 -1.03 -0.55
N GLY A 34 2.38 -1.75 0.20
CA GLY A 34 1.50 -1.14 1.20
C GLY A 34 2.25 -0.44 2.34
N GLN A 35 3.45 -0.91 2.70
CA GLN A 35 4.30 -0.25 3.70
C GLN A 35 5.07 0.95 3.14
N MET A 36 5.30 0.99 1.82
CA MET A 36 5.89 2.15 1.13
C MET A 36 4.85 3.24 0.80
N SER A 37 3.59 3.06 1.19
CA SER A 37 2.49 3.98 0.86
C SER A 37 2.64 5.36 1.51
N GLU A 38 2.33 6.41 0.74
CA GLU A 38 2.28 7.80 1.21
C GLU A 38 1.07 8.06 2.14
N GLU A 39 0.04 7.22 2.09
CA GLU A 39 -1.22 7.39 2.85
C GLU A 39 -1.00 7.56 4.36
N ALA A 40 0.00 6.85 4.92
CA ALA A 40 0.32 6.96 6.34
C ALA A 40 0.87 8.36 6.71
N ALA A 41 1.68 8.95 5.82
CA ALA A 41 2.19 10.30 5.97
C ALA A 41 1.09 11.35 5.75
N GLU A 42 0.23 11.16 4.75
CA GLU A 42 -0.91 12.06 4.52
C GLU A 42 -1.92 12.06 5.66
N ALA A 43 -2.21 10.90 6.26
CA ALA A 43 -3.05 10.79 7.44
C ALA A 43 -2.50 11.64 8.61
N ARG A 44 -1.17 11.82 8.67
CA ARG A 44 -0.53 12.68 9.67
C ARG A 44 -0.87 14.15 9.52
N ASN A 45 -1.27 14.61 8.33
CA ASN A 45 -1.71 16.00 8.10
C ASN A 45 -2.94 16.37 8.93
N LYS A 46 -3.82 15.39 9.23
CA LYS A 46 -4.95 15.59 10.16
C LYS A 46 -4.45 15.94 11.57
N ASN A 47 -3.45 15.22 12.05
CA ASN A 47 -2.84 15.47 13.35
C ASN A 47 -2.10 16.82 13.38
N PHE A 48 -1.44 17.19 12.28
CA PHE A 48 -0.80 18.51 12.16
C PHE A 48 -1.80 19.66 12.37
N ARG A 49 -2.95 19.61 11.68
CA ARG A 49 -4.02 20.62 11.84
C ARG A 49 -4.54 20.67 13.28
N LEU A 50 -4.77 19.51 13.89
CA LEU A 50 -5.20 19.39 15.29
C LEU A 50 -4.18 19.98 16.27
N TYR A 51 -2.89 19.67 16.11
CA TYR A 51 -1.82 20.14 16.99
C TYR A 51 -1.65 21.66 16.91
N ARG A 52 -1.75 22.22 15.71
CA ARG A 52 -1.70 23.66 15.52
C ARG A 52 -2.88 24.38 16.19
N GLN A 53 -4.09 23.83 16.11
CA GLN A 53 -5.29 24.45 16.68
C GLN A 53 -5.34 24.40 18.21
N ASN A 54 -5.05 23.24 18.79
CA ASN A 54 -5.35 22.94 20.20
C ASN A 54 -4.13 22.86 21.11
N TYR A 55 -2.93 22.67 20.54
CA TYR A 55 -1.75 22.28 21.30
C TYR A 55 -0.51 23.14 21.03
N SER A 56 -0.67 24.27 20.33
CA SER A 56 0.40 25.21 20.02
C SER A 56 0.15 26.59 20.62
N ARG A 57 1.23 27.28 21.01
CA ARG A 57 1.20 28.67 21.44
C ARG A 57 0.83 29.57 20.25
N LYS A 58 -0.14 30.48 20.45
CA LYS A 58 -0.70 31.33 19.38
C LYS A 58 -0.13 32.76 19.32
N PHE A 59 0.88 33.07 20.14
CA PHE A 59 1.47 34.41 20.19
C PHE A 59 2.66 34.61 19.24
N SER A 60 3.28 33.53 18.76
CA SER A 60 4.39 33.60 17.80
C SER A 60 4.38 32.39 16.87
N ARG A 61 4.66 32.63 15.58
CA ARG A 61 4.73 31.58 14.56
C ARG A 61 5.88 30.60 14.81
N THR A 62 7.04 31.10 15.25
CA THR A 62 8.22 30.25 15.50
C THR A 62 7.96 29.28 16.66
N LEU A 63 7.34 29.79 17.72
CA LEU A 63 6.99 28.99 18.89
C LEU A 63 5.83 28.03 18.61
N SER A 64 4.83 28.45 17.83
CA SER A 64 3.76 27.55 17.36
C SER A 64 4.34 26.36 16.57
N ASN A 65 5.25 26.63 15.63
CA ASN A 65 5.89 25.57 14.84
C ASN A 65 6.74 24.65 15.71
N ARG A 66 7.46 25.19 16.70
CA ARG A 66 8.24 24.40 17.66
C ARG A 66 7.35 23.46 18.46
N ASP A 67 6.21 23.94 18.94
CA ASP A 67 5.27 23.12 19.73
C ASP A 67 4.67 21.98 18.90
N VAL A 68 4.27 22.29 17.66
CA VAL A 68 3.74 21.28 16.73
C VAL A 68 4.80 20.22 16.42
N LEU A 69 6.05 20.63 16.14
CA LEU A 69 7.15 19.70 15.89
C LEU A 69 7.45 18.81 17.10
N GLN A 70 7.55 19.40 18.30
CA GLN A 70 7.80 18.64 19.53
C GLN A 70 6.68 17.62 19.78
N ARG A 71 5.42 17.99 19.54
CA ARG A 71 4.29 17.06 19.66
C ARG A 71 4.35 15.94 18.62
N LEU A 72 4.75 16.24 17.39
CA LEU A 72 4.93 15.23 16.35
C LEU A 72 6.03 14.24 16.73
N LEU A 73 7.17 14.72 17.26
CA LEU A 73 8.28 13.88 17.72
C LEU A 73 7.85 12.96 18.88
N LEU A 74 7.15 13.51 19.88
CA LEU A 74 6.64 12.72 21.01
C LEU A 74 5.67 11.61 20.59
N THR A 75 4.93 11.82 19.51
CA THR A 75 3.95 10.84 19.03
C THR A 75 4.51 9.86 18.00
N SER A 76 5.68 10.16 17.43
CA SER A 76 6.45 9.20 16.61
C SER A 76 7.41 8.34 17.45
N ASP A 77 7.66 8.71 18.70
CA ASP A 77 8.49 7.94 19.62
C ASP A 77 7.93 6.51 19.79
N LYS A 78 8.77 5.51 19.54
CA LYS A 78 8.38 4.09 19.58
C LYS A 78 7.93 3.67 20.98
N PHE A 79 8.65 4.09 22.02
CA PHE A 79 8.34 3.75 23.40
C PHE A 79 6.99 4.33 23.78
N VAL A 80 6.78 5.63 23.54
CA VAL A 80 5.50 6.32 23.82
C VAL A 80 4.36 5.73 22.99
N SER A 81 4.61 5.35 21.73
CA SER A 81 3.60 4.75 20.86
C SER A 81 3.19 3.35 21.32
N LEU A 82 4.16 2.53 21.74
CA LEU A 82 3.91 1.17 22.24
C LEU A 82 3.18 1.17 23.58
N SER A 83 3.47 2.14 24.46
CA SER A 83 2.79 2.27 25.76
C SER A 83 1.33 2.72 25.66
N LYS A 84 0.89 3.28 24.51
CA LYS A 84 -0.51 3.66 24.30
C LYS A 84 -1.34 2.42 24.00
N LYS A 85 -2.46 2.25 24.71
CA LYS A 85 -3.45 1.21 24.40
C LYS A 85 -3.95 1.42 22.96
N SER A 86 -3.56 0.51 22.06
CA SER A 86 -4.11 0.47 20.70
C SER A 86 -5.61 0.27 20.78
N ARG A 87 -6.38 1.28 20.41
CA ARG A 87 -7.81 1.15 20.16
C ARG A 87 -8.00 1.25 18.66
N THR A 88 -8.21 0.11 18.02
CA THR A 88 -9.15 -0.10 16.91
C THR A 88 -8.95 -1.52 16.35
N GLN A 89 -9.94 -2.38 16.53
CA GLN A 89 -10.11 -3.54 15.67
C GLN A 89 -10.60 -3.00 14.32
N LYS A 90 -9.83 -3.16 13.25
CA LYS A 90 -10.32 -2.84 11.90
C LYS A 90 -11.16 -4.02 11.42
N SER A 91 -12.38 -3.76 10.93
CA SER A 91 -13.13 -4.78 10.20
C SER A 91 -12.44 -5.04 8.87
N SER A 92 -11.92 -6.26 8.69
CA SER A 92 -11.40 -6.68 7.39
C SER A 92 -12.57 -7.07 6.50
N GLN A 93 -12.61 -6.53 5.29
CA GLN A 93 -13.44 -7.10 4.23
C GLN A 93 -12.70 -8.31 3.63
N PRO A 94 -13.42 -9.34 3.18
CA PRO A 94 -12.80 -10.49 2.51
C PRO A 94 -12.22 -10.08 1.15
N PHE A 95 -11.11 -10.69 0.76
CA PHE A 95 -10.52 -10.51 -0.57
C PHE A 95 -11.28 -11.28 -1.64
N LEU A 96 -11.17 -10.81 -2.87
CA LEU A 96 -11.66 -11.50 -4.07
C LEU A 96 -10.86 -12.79 -4.31
N PRO A 97 -11.47 -13.84 -4.89
CA PRO A 97 -10.81 -15.11 -5.14
C PRO A 97 -9.65 -14.99 -6.13
N GLU A 98 -9.72 -14.11 -7.13
CA GLU A 98 -8.61 -13.88 -8.06
C GLU A 98 -7.40 -13.26 -7.35
N THR A 99 -7.64 -12.35 -6.40
CA THR A 99 -6.58 -11.73 -5.60
C THR A 99 -5.89 -12.75 -4.70
N LEU A 100 -6.65 -13.68 -4.11
CA LEU A 100 -6.08 -14.74 -3.28
C LEU A 100 -5.13 -15.63 -4.09
N ARG A 101 -5.46 -15.93 -5.37
CA ARG A 101 -4.58 -16.70 -6.26
C ARG A 101 -3.26 -15.97 -6.53
N LEU A 102 -3.29 -14.65 -6.66
CA LEU A 102 -2.09 -13.83 -6.91
C LEU A 102 -1.16 -13.71 -5.68
N LEU A 103 -1.69 -13.93 -4.48
CA LEU A 103 -0.91 -13.84 -3.23
C LEU A 103 -0.13 -15.11 -2.90
N VAL A 104 -0.42 -16.22 -3.58
CA VAL A 104 0.29 -17.49 -3.39
C VAL A 104 1.70 -17.35 -4.00
N PRO A 105 2.77 -17.65 -3.26
CA PRO A 105 4.11 -17.65 -3.83
C PRO A 105 4.23 -18.76 -4.87
N ASP A 106 4.85 -18.45 -6.01
CA ASP A 106 5.18 -19.44 -7.04
C ASP A 106 6.22 -20.42 -6.46
N THR A 107 5.75 -21.50 -5.82
CA THR A 107 6.59 -22.65 -5.51
C THR A 107 6.76 -23.49 -6.77
N PRO A 108 7.95 -24.07 -7.01
CA PRO A 108 8.22 -24.89 -8.20
C PRO A 108 7.40 -26.20 -8.28
N GLU A 109 6.55 -26.49 -7.29
CA GLU A 109 5.70 -27.68 -7.25
C GLU A 109 4.44 -27.58 -8.13
N ASN A 110 4.16 -26.41 -8.71
CA ASN A 110 2.94 -26.17 -9.50
C ASN A 110 3.12 -26.33 -11.03
N GLU A 111 4.30 -26.74 -11.51
CA GLU A 111 4.58 -26.93 -12.95
C GLU A 111 4.18 -28.30 -13.50
N GLU A 112 3.75 -29.27 -12.69
CA GLU A 112 3.54 -30.66 -13.16
C GLU A 112 2.14 -30.99 -13.75
N ILE A 113 1.27 -30.02 -14.05
CA ILE A 113 -0.03 -30.33 -14.66
C ILE A 113 -0.28 -29.50 -15.92
N HIS A 114 0.61 -29.64 -16.91
CA HIS A 114 0.22 -29.43 -18.32
C HIS A 114 1.16 -30.22 -19.25
N GLY A 115 0.80 -31.47 -19.53
CA GLY A 115 1.58 -32.32 -20.43
C GLY A 115 1.13 -33.77 -20.47
N THR A 116 -0.12 -34.04 -20.81
CA THR A 116 -0.51 -35.31 -21.46
C THR A 116 -1.50 -35.00 -22.58
N ASP A 117 -0.97 -34.47 -23.68
CA ASP A 117 -1.62 -34.67 -24.98
C ASP A 117 -1.54 -36.18 -25.26
N ASN A 118 -2.69 -36.85 -25.19
CA ASN A 118 -2.85 -38.25 -25.57
C ASN A 118 -2.70 -38.38 -27.09
N ASP A 119 -1.46 -38.50 -27.56
CA ASP A 119 -1.14 -39.08 -28.86
C ASP A 119 -1.08 -40.62 -28.73
N GLU A 120 -2.22 -41.26 -28.53
CA GLU A 120 -2.39 -42.69 -28.83
C GLU A 120 -3.82 -42.95 -29.34
N ASN A 121 -3.97 -42.94 -30.66
CA ASN A 121 -4.74 -43.97 -31.35
C ASN A 121 -4.35 -44.00 -32.83
N LEU A 122 -3.40 -44.90 -33.10
CA LEU A 122 -3.03 -45.39 -34.41
C LEU A 122 -3.59 -46.80 -34.56
N ILE A 123 -4.78 -46.95 -35.17
CA ILE A 123 -5.19 -48.10 -35.99
C ILE A 123 -6.09 -47.57 -37.10
#